data_AF-A0A933Y1E5-F1
#
_entry.id   AF-A0A933Y1E5-F1
#
_cell.length_a   1.000
_cell.length_b   1.000
_cell.length_c   1.000
_cell.angle_alpha   90.00
_cell.angle_beta   90.00
_cell.angle_gamma   90.00
#
_symmetry.space_group_name_H-M   'P 1'
#
loop_
_entity.id
_entity.type
_entity.pdbx_description
1 polymer ?
#
loop_
_entity_poly.entity_id
_entity_poly.type
_entity_poly.pdbx_seq_one_letter_code
_entity_poly.pdbx_strand_id
1 'polypeptide(L)'
;MNAKRAYNRRTDDERIAELQAQIELLRTRAEEKQRPDGPVLKDVPRVATRLKKFADKCNQFGRADLANSVYAFVAGLERAADIDPTTESRRPRRSRED
;
A
#
# COMPACT_ATOMS: atom_id res chain seq x y z
N MET A 1 29.94 36.77 -20.80
CA MET A 1 29.17 36.18 -21.92
C MET A 1 28.14 35.22 -21.33
N ASN A 2 26.87 35.60 -21.29
CA ASN A 2 25.80 34.74 -20.74
C ASN A 2 25.36 33.73 -21.80
N ALA A 3 25.69 32.46 -21.59
CA ALA A 3 25.19 31.36 -22.39
C ALA A 3 23.66 31.25 -22.21
N LYS A 4 22.91 31.58 -23.27
CA LYS A 4 21.46 31.40 -23.30
C LYS A 4 21.15 29.90 -23.23
N ARG A 5 20.39 29.47 -22.22
CA ARG A 5 19.93 28.08 -22.09
C ARG A 5 19.10 27.72 -23.33
N ALA A 6 19.58 26.80 -24.15
CA ALA A 6 18.80 26.25 -25.26
C ALA A 6 17.61 25.50 -24.67
N TYR A 7 16.41 26.04 -24.85
CA TYR A 7 15.17 25.39 -24.42
C TYR A 7 14.76 24.40 -25.50
N ASN A 8 15.10 23.13 -25.33
CA ASN A 8 14.51 22.07 -26.16
C ASN A 8 13.01 22.01 -25.82
N ARG A 9 12.18 22.51 -26.74
CA ARG A 9 10.74 22.26 -26.68
C ARG A 9 10.54 20.77 -26.87
N ARG A 10 9.82 20.13 -25.94
CA ARG A 10 9.40 18.73 -26.10
C ARG A 10 8.69 18.60 -27.44
N THR A 11 9.06 17.58 -28.21
CA THR A 11 8.36 17.26 -29.45
C THR A 11 6.95 16.78 -29.12
N ASP A 12 6.05 16.86 -30.09
CA ASP A 12 4.68 16.41 -29.87
C ASP A 12 4.64 14.89 -29.56
N ASP A 13 5.58 14.11 -30.10
CA ASP A 13 5.74 12.69 -29.79
C ASP A 13 6.12 12.42 -28.32
N GLU A 14 7.01 13.24 -27.74
CA GLU A 14 7.38 13.14 -26.32
C GLU A 14 6.20 13.45 -25.40
N ARG A 15 5.36 14.43 -25.79
CA ARG A 15 4.12 14.74 -25.06
C ARG A 15 3.11 13.61 -25.15
N ILE A 16 2.97 13.00 -26.33
CA ILE A 16 2.07 11.86 -26.53
C ILE A 16 2.51 10.68 -25.65
N ALA A 17 3.80 10.37 -25.62
CA ALA A 17 4.34 9.29 -24.78
C ALA A 17 4.12 9.55 -23.28
N GLU A 18 4.34 10.78 -22.82
CA GLU A 18 4.09 11.16 -21.42
C GLU A 18 2.60 11.06 -21.05
N LEU A 19 1.71 11.51 -21.94
CA LEU A 19 0.26 11.40 -21.74
C LEU A 19 -0.21 9.94 -21.77
N GLN A 20 0.36 9.10 -22.63
CA GLN A 20 0.08 7.67 -22.66
C GLN A 20 0.49 6.98 -21.35
N ALA A 21 1.69 7.28 -20.84
CA ALA A 21 2.15 6.76 -19.55
C ALA A 21 1.23 7.20 -18.39
N GLN A 22 0.74 8.45 -18.42
CA GLN A 22 -0.24 8.93 -17.45
C GLN A 22 -1.59 8.22 -17.58
N ILE A 23 -2.06 7.95 -18.80
CA ILE A 23 -3.30 7.20 -19.04
C ILE A 23 -3.18 5.78 -18.50
N GLU A 24 -2.07 5.09 -18.75
CA GLU A 24 -1.84 3.75 -18.22
C GLU A 24 -1.82 3.73 -16.69
N LEU A 25 -1.12 4.68 -16.06
CA LEU A 25 -1.10 4.82 -14.60
C LEU A 25 -2.50 5.09 -14.02
N LEU A 26 -3.34 5.85 -14.71
CA LEU A 26 -4.71 6.12 -14.26
C LEU A 26 -5.62 4.91 -14.46
N ARG A 27 -5.42 4.13 -15.53
CA ARG A 27 -6.16 2.90 -15.79
C ARG A 27 -5.86 1.83 -14.75
N THR A 28 -4.59 1.58 -14.43
CA THR A 28 -4.21 0.62 -13.39
C THR A 28 -4.81 0.99 -12.03
N ARG A 29 -4.75 2.28 -11.65
CA ARG A 29 -5.40 2.77 -10.43
C ARG A 29 -6.93 2.65 -10.45
N ALA A 30 -7.56 2.79 -11.61
CA ALA A 30 -9.02 2.63 -11.74
C ALA A 30 -9.42 1.16 -11.60
N GLU A 31 -8.65 0.25 -12.19
CA GLU A 31 -8.85 -1.20 -12.08
C GLU A 31 -8.65 -1.69 -10.63
N GLU A 32 -7.62 -1.21 -9.94
CA GLU A 32 -7.40 -1.48 -8.51
C GLU A 32 -8.57 -1.01 -7.64
N LYS A 33 -9.17 0.15 -7.96
CA LYS A 33 -10.34 0.69 -7.26
C LYS A 33 -11.63 -0.04 -7.56
N GLN A 34 -11.76 -0.61 -8.76
CA GLN A 34 -12.93 -1.38 -9.19
C GLN A 34 -12.89 -2.84 -8.73
N ARG A 35 -11.78 -3.32 -8.18
CA ARG A 35 -11.76 -4.66 -7.57
C ARG A 35 -12.85 -4.74 -6.50
N PRO A 36 -13.82 -5.67 -6.63
CA PRO A 36 -14.96 -5.78 -5.72
C PRO A 36 -14.52 -6.05 -4.27
N ASP A 37 -13.35 -6.67 -4.09
CA ASP A 37 -12.77 -6.99 -2.78
C ASP A 37 -12.03 -5.81 -2.13
N GLY A 38 -11.91 -4.67 -2.83
CA GLY A 38 -11.19 -3.48 -2.36
C GLY A 38 -11.62 -2.95 -0.98
N PRO A 39 -12.91 -2.97 -0.58
CA PRO A 39 -13.33 -2.60 0.77
C PRO A 39 -12.88 -3.60 1.84
N VAL A 40 -12.94 -4.90 1.53
CA VAL A 40 -12.59 -5.98 2.47
C VAL A 40 -11.08 -6.03 2.70
N LEU A 41 -10.29 -5.87 1.63
CA LEU A 41 -8.83 -5.87 1.70
C LEU A 41 -8.28 -4.68 2.51
N LYS A 42 -8.96 -3.53 2.51
CA LYS A 42 -8.58 -2.36 3.33
C LYS A 42 -8.70 -2.62 4.84
N ASP A 43 -9.57 -3.54 5.26
CA ASP A 43 -9.75 -3.88 6.67
C ASP A 43 -8.75 -4.93 7.17
N VAL A 44 -8.04 -5.61 6.26
CA VAL A 44 -7.07 -6.66 6.61
C VAL A 44 -6.00 -6.21 7.61
N PRO A 45 -5.35 -5.03 7.49
CA PRO A 45 -4.36 -4.58 8.48
C PRO A 45 -4.95 -4.44 9.89
N ARG A 46 -6.19 -3.95 9.98
CA ARG A 46 -6.91 -3.78 11.24
C ARG A 46 -7.22 -5.13 11.88
N VAL A 47 -7.63 -6.10 11.07
CA VAL A 47 -7.92 -7.48 11.53
C VAL A 47 -6.63 -8.19 11.94
N ALA A 48 -5.58 -8.11 11.13
CA ALA A 48 -4.26 -8.68 11.43
C ALA A 48 -3.70 -8.17 12.76
N THR A 49 -3.83 -6.87 13.04
CA THR A 49 -3.42 -6.28 14.33
C THR A 49 -4.15 -6.90 15.52
N ARG A 50 -5.46 -7.16 15.39
CA ARG A 50 -6.26 -7.78 16.46
C ARG A 50 -5.90 -9.25 16.65
N LEU A 51 -5.64 -9.97 15.56
CA LEU A 51 -5.23 -11.37 15.60
C LEU A 51 -3.83 -11.54 16.21
N LYS A 52 -2.87 -10.66 15.90
CA LYS A 52 -1.55 -10.66 16.55
C LYS A 52 -1.67 -10.48 18.07
N LYS A 53 -2.48 -9.50 18.52
CA LYS A 53 -2.77 -9.32 19.96
C LYS A 53 -3.43 -10.53 20.61
N PHE A 54 -4.28 -11.24 19.88
CA PHE A 54 -4.88 -12.48 20.36
C PHE A 54 -3.83 -13.59 20.48
N ALA A 55 -2.96 -13.77 19.49
CA ALA A 55 -1.86 -14.72 19.55
C ALA A 55 -0.90 -14.43 20.72
N ASP A 56 -0.59 -13.15 20.97
CA ASP A 56 0.21 -12.72 22.12
C ASP A 56 -0.46 -13.13 23.45
N LYS A 57 -1.78 -12.96 23.57
CA LYS A 57 -2.54 -13.45 24.74
C LYS A 57 -2.51 -14.96 24.84
N CYS A 58 -2.68 -15.70 23.74
CA CYS A 58 -2.58 -17.16 23.75
C CYS A 58 -1.22 -17.62 24.29
N ASN A 59 -0.13 -16.97 23.87
CA ASN A 59 1.21 -17.25 24.42
C ASN A 59 1.29 -16.97 25.93
N GLN A 60 0.72 -15.85 26.40
CA GLN A 60 0.68 -15.51 27.83
C GLN A 60 -0.09 -16.56 28.66
N PHE A 61 -1.12 -17.20 28.10
CA PHE A 61 -1.89 -18.25 28.77
C PHE A 61 -1.36 -19.68 28.48
N GLY A 62 -0.16 -19.82 27.92
CA GLY A 62 0.46 -21.13 27.65
C GLY A 62 -0.15 -21.90 26.47
N ARG A 63 -0.94 -21.25 25.63
CA ARG A 63 -1.58 -21.83 24.43
C ARG A 63 -0.81 -21.49 23.16
N ALA A 64 0.45 -21.91 23.12
CA ALA A 64 1.35 -21.69 21.98
C ALA A 64 0.83 -22.37 20.68
N ASP A 65 0.07 -23.47 20.81
CA ASP A 65 -0.60 -24.15 19.70
C ASP A 65 -1.56 -23.20 18.93
N LEU A 66 -2.38 -22.47 19.69
CA LEU A 66 -3.31 -21.49 19.12
C LEU A 66 -2.57 -20.27 18.60
N ALA A 67 -1.57 -19.77 19.32
CA ALA A 67 -0.76 -18.64 18.89
C ALA A 67 -0.09 -18.90 17.54
N ASN A 68 0.56 -20.06 17.39
CA ASN A 68 1.22 -20.47 16.15
C ASN A 68 0.24 -20.56 14.98
N SER A 69 -0.94 -21.15 15.21
CA SER A 69 -1.99 -21.26 14.20
C SER A 69 -2.48 -19.87 13.74
N VAL A 70 -2.65 -18.95 14.69
CA VAL A 70 -3.08 -17.57 14.40
C VAL A 70 -2.00 -16.79 13.64
N TYR A 71 -0.73 -16.91 14.02
CA TYR A 71 0.35 -16.26 13.27
C TYR A 71 0.46 -16.81 11.84
N ALA A 72 0.33 -18.13 11.66
CA ALA A 72 0.33 -18.74 10.33
C ALA A 72 -0.83 -18.22 9.46
N PHE A 73 -2.03 -18.11 10.05
CA PHE A 73 -3.20 -17.55 9.38
C PHE A 73 -2.99 -16.07 9.01
N VAL A 74 -2.47 -15.25 9.93
CA VAL A 74 -2.17 -13.84 9.69
C VAL A 74 -1.16 -13.68 8.56
N ALA A 75 -0.09 -14.49 8.53
CA ALA A 75 0.89 -14.45 7.46
C ALA A 75 0.28 -14.83 6.10
N GLY A 76 -0.67 -15.77 6.07
CA GLY A 76 -1.43 -16.09 4.87
C GLY A 76 -2.34 -14.95 4.41
N LEU A 77 -3.00 -14.30 5.36
CA LEU A 77 -3.91 -13.19 5.12
C LEU A 77 -3.17 -11.94 4.59
N GLU A 78 -2.01 -11.63 5.15
CA GLU A 78 -1.16 -10.51 4.72
C GLU A 78 -0.63 -10.73 3.29
N ARG A 79 -0.21 -11.96 2.95
CA ARG A 79 0.18 -12.34 1.57
C ARG A 79 -0.99 -12.25 0.60
N ALA A 80 -2.16 -12.74 0.98
CA ALA A 80 -3.35 -12.73 0.11
C ALA A 80 -3.85 -11.30 -0.18
N ALA A 81 -3.55 -10.36 0.70
CA ALA A 81 -3.94 -8.97 0.55
C ALA A 81 -2.89 -8.09 -0.17
N ASP A 82 -1.80 -8.67 -0.70
CA ASP A 82 -0.64 -7.95 -1.24
C ASP A 82 -0.11 -6.87 -0.27
N ILE A 83 -0.29 -7.08 1.04
CA ILE A 83 0.21 -6.15 2.05
C ILE A 83 1.71 -6.44 2.22
N ASP A 84 2.53 -5.66 1.53
CA ASP A 84 3.94 -5.56 1.87
C ASP A 84 4.03 -4.96 3.30
N PRO A 85 4.64 -5.66 4.28
CA PRO A 85 4.78 -5.18 5.65
C PRO A 85 5.55 -3.84 5.75
N THR A 86 6.21 -3.38 4.69
CA THR A 86 6.91 -2.09 4.65
C THR A 86 6.01 -0.89 4.30
N THR A 87 4.74 -1.12 3.91
CA THR A 87 3.84 -0.02 3.47
C THR A 87 3.15 0.73 4.62
N GLU A 88 3.25 0.26 5.86
CA GLU A 88 2.81 1.05 7.02
C GLU A 88 3.82 2.15 7.35
N SER A 89 3.58 3.37 6.85
CA SER A 89 3.74 4.65 7.57
C SER A 89 4.15 5.80 6.64
N ARG A 90 3.16 6.44 6.02
CA ARG A 90 3.18 7.89 5.81
C ARG A 90 1.80 8.45 6.12
N ARG A 91 1.40 8.41 7.39
CA ARG A 91 0.39 9.37 7.87
C ARG A 91 1.01 10.75 7.69
N PRO A 92 0.42 11.68 6.93
CA PRO A 92 0.90 13.05 6.92
C PRO A 92 0.74 13.58 8.34
N ARG A 93 1.87 13.84 8.99
CA ARG A 93 1.92 14.61 10.23
C ARG A 93 1.23 15.92 9.88
N ARG A 94 -0.01 16.13 10.36
CA ARG A 94 -0.65 17.45 10.32
C ARG A 94 0.28 18.35 11.12
N SER A 95 1.10 19.12 10.42
CA SER A 95 1.75 20.29 10.97
C SER A 95 0.63 21.16 11.50
N ARG A 96 0.54 21.24 12.82
CA ARG A 96 -0.29 22.19 13.52
C ARG A 96 0.45 23.50 13.35
N GLU A 97 0.05 24.31 12.38
CA GLU A 97 0.41 25.73 12.36
C GLU A 97 -0.46 26.43 13.40
N ASP A 98 0.21 27.26 14.20
CA ASP A 98 -0.31 28.03 15.34
C ASP A 98 -1.37 29.07 14.94
#